data_AF-A0A5B2TEE6-F1
#
_entry.id   AF-A0A5B2TEE6-F1
#
_cell.length_a   1.000
_cell.length_b   1.000
_cell.length_c   1.000
_cell.angle_alpha   90.00
_cell.angle_beta   90.00
_cell.angle_gamma   90.00
#
_symmetry.space_group_name_H-M   'P 1'
#
loop_
_entity.id
_entity.type
_entity.pdbx_description
1 polymer ?
#
loop_
_entity_poly.entity_id
_entity_poly.type
_entity_poly.pdbx_seq_one_letter_code
_entity_poly.pdbx_strand_id
1 'polypeptide(L)' 'MGPLLRLSIFLSRLVRNPPPRRVALVMLTALVLAVGLVVVERTIGWPEALRADKVPMRRLGS' A
#
# COMPACT_ATOMS: atom_id res chain seq x y z
N MET A 1 11.76 19.23 -8.89
CA MET A 1 11.14 19.14 -7.55
C MET A 1 11.52 17.82 -6.91
N GLY A 2 12.07 17.82 -5.69
CA GLY A 2 12.47 16.60 -5.00
C GLY A 2 11.28 15.72 -4.58
N PRO A 3 11.45 14.39 -4.48
CA PRO A 3 10.37 13.45 -4.15
C PRO A 3 9.74 13.73 -2.78
N LEU A 4 10.57 14.10 -1.79
CA LEU A 4 10.10 14.47 -0.44
C LEU A 4 9.22 15.73 -0.46
N LEU A 5 9.57 16.72 -1.28
CA LEU A 5 8.80 17.96 -1.41
C LEU A 5 7.44 17.71 -2.08
N ARG A 6 7.37 16.77 -3.04
CA ARG A 6 6.10 16.33 -3.62
C ARG A 6 5.21 15.65 -2.58
N LEU A 7 5.79 14.80 -1.74
CA LEU A 7 5.06 14.09 -0.68
C LEU A 7 4.50 15.08 0.36
N SER A 8 5.31 16.03 0.82
CA SER A 8 4.87 17.01 1.82
C SER A 8 3.76 17.92 1.30
N ILE A 9 3.82 18.32 0.03
CA ILE A 9 2.74 19.09 -0.62
C ILE A 9 1.46 18.24 -0.70
N PHE A 10 1.57 16.97 -1.07
CA PHE A 10 0.42 16.07 -1.15
C PHE A 10 -0.25 15.86 0.20
N LEU A 11 0.54 15.57 1.25
CA LEU A 11 0.05 15.43 2.63
C LEU A 11 -0.60 16.72 3.14
N SER A 12 0.01 17.88 2.87
CA SER A 12 -0.56 19.17 3.25
C SER A 12 -1.92 19.41 2.60
N ARG A 13 -2.08 19.02 1.32
CA ARG A 13 -3.37 19.11 0.62
C ARG A 13 -4.40 18.14 1.19
N LEU A 14 -3.98 16.92 1.55
CA LEU A 14 -4.85 15.90 2.12
C LEU A 14 -5.40 16.32 3.50
N VAL A 15 -4.59 16.95 4.34
CA VAL A 15 -5.03 17.49 5.64
C VAL A 15 -5.99 18.67 5.45
N ARG A 16 -5.72 19.54 4.48
CA ARG A 16 -6.48 20.78 4.27
C ARG A 16 -7.81 20.54 3.56
N ASN A 17 -7.89 19.52 2.69
CA ASN A 17 -9.09 19.09 1.99
C ASN A 17 -9.31 17.60 2.23
N PRO A 18 -9.86 17.21 3.40
CA PRO A 18 -10.06 15.81 3.71
C PRO A 18 -11.07 15.18 2.75
N PRO A 19 -10.80 13.96 2.25
CA PRO A 19 -11.76 13.23 1.45
C PRO A 19 -13.03 12.91 2.26
N PRO A 20 -14.17 12.70 1.61
CA PRO A 20 -15.40 12.33 2.30
C PRO A 20 -15.18 11.08 3.15
N ARG A 21 -15.79 11.04 4.35
CA ARG A 21 -15.55 10.03 5.39
C ARG A 21 -15.52 8.58 4.89
N ARG A 22 -16.39 8.25 3.92
CA ARG A 22 -16.44 6.91 3.30
C ARG A 22 -15.14 6.56 2.58
N VAL A 23 -14.58 7.48 1.81
CA VAL A 23 -13.33 7.27 1.07
C VAL A 23 -12.15 7.17 2.04
N ALA A 24 -12.12 8.01 3.07
CA ALA A 24 -11.10 7.94 4.11
C ALA A 24 -11.11 6.58 4.83
N LEU A 25 -12.29 6.06 5.16
CA LEU A 25 -12.44 4.72 5.75
C LEU A 25 -11.94 3.63 4.81
N VAL A 26 -12.33 3.65 3.53
CA VAL A 26 -11.84 2.66 2.54
C VAL A 26 -10.32 2.71 2.43
N MET A 27 -9.72 3.91 2.35
CA MET A 27 -8.26 4.06 2.31
C MET A 27 -7.59 3.51 3.57
N LEU A 28 -8.14 3.80 4.75
CA LEU A 28 -7.61 3.29 6.01
C LEU A 28 -7.71 1.78 6.09
N THR A 29 -8.86 1.19 5.74
CA THR A 29 -9.06 -0.26 5.73
C THR A 29 -8.09 -0.93 4.76
N ALA A 30 -7.90 -0.38 3.56
CA ALA A 30 -6.93 -0.91 2.59
C ALA A 30 -5.49 -0.86 3.14
N LEU A 31 -5.11 0.23 3.80
CA LEU A 31 -3.79 0.37 4.43
C LEU A 31 -3.58 -0.67 5.54
N VAL A 32 -4.56 -0.81 6.43
CA VAL A 32 -4.50 -1.80 7.53
C VAL A 32 -4.43 -3.22 6.98
N LEU A 33 -5.22 -3.53 5.95
CA LEU A 33 -5.16 -4.84 5.29
C LEU A 33 -3.78 -5.11 4.68
N ALA A 34 -3.22 -4.15 3.95
CA ALA A 34 -1.90 -4.31 3.34
C ALA A 34 -0.80 -4.52 4.38
N VAL A 35 -0.77 -3.73 5.45
CA VAL A 35 0.20 -3.88 6.54
C VAL A 35 -0.01 -5.21 7.27
N GLY A 36 -1.25 -5.56 7.58
CA GLY A 36 -1.59 -6.83 8.22
C GLY A 36 -1.14 -8.04 7.39
N LEU A 37 -1.32 -7.98 6.08
CA LEU A 37 -0.88 -9.03 5.15
C LEU A 37 0.64 -9.25 5.24
N VAL A 38 1.42 -8.16 5.24
CA VAL A 38 2.88 -8.22 5.36
C VAL A 38 3.31 -8.71 6.74
N VAL A 39 2.63 -8.29 7.80
CA VAL A 39 2.93 -8.76 9.17
C VAL A 39 2.68 -10.25 9.29
N VAL A 40 1.55 -10.74 8.78
CA VAL A 40 1.22 -12.18 8.76
C VAL A 40 2.25 -12.97 7.96
N GLU A 41 2.63 -12.47 6.77
CA GLU A 41 3.69 -13.07 5.96
C GLU A 41 5.01 -13.19 6.73
N ARG A 42 5.38 -12.14 7.48
CA ARG A 42 6.65 -12.08 8.21
C ARG A 42 6.67 -12.91 9.50
N THR A 43 5.52 -13.08 10.16
CA THR A 43 5.44 -13.70 11.49
C THR A 43 5.05 -15.16 11.44
N ILE A 44 4.09 -15.53 10.58
CA ILE A 44 3.53 -16.89 10.52
C ILE A 44 3.97 -17.58 9.22
N GLY A 45 4.17 -16.80 8.15
CA GLY A 45 4.38 -17.34 6.80
C GLY A 45 3.07 -17.85 6.18
N TRP A 46 2.95 -17.73 4.85
CA TRP A 46 1.77 -18.21 4.15
C TRP A 46 1.79 -19.74 4.00
N PRO A 47 0.66 -20.43 4.27
CA PRO A 47 0.53 -21.84 3.92
C PRO A 47 0.63 -22.01 2.40
N GLU A 48 1.11 -23.18 1.93
CA GLU A 48 1.46 -23.40 0.52
C GLU A 48 0.32 -23.07 -0.46
N ALA A 49 -0.94 -23.26 -0.06
CA ALA A 49 -2.11 -22.93 -0.88
C ALA A 49 -2.34 -21.41 -1.10
N LEU A 50 -1.74 -20.57 -0.26
CA LEU A 50 -1.85 -19.10 -0.29
C LEU A 50 -0.52 -18.42 -0.63
N ARG A 51 0.53 -19.19 -0.89
CA ARG A 51 1.76 -18.62 -1.43
C ARG A 51 1.49 -18.17 -2.85
N ALA A 52 1.60 -16.86 -3.07
CA ALA A 52 1.76 -16.35 -4.42
C ALA A 52 3.09 -16.90 -4.94
N ASP A 53 3.02 -17.77 -5.95
CA ASP A 53 4.21 -18.20 -6.68
C ASP A 53 4.96 -16.93 -7.11
N LYS A 54 6.27 -16.88 -6.85
CA LYS A 54 7.10 -15.76 -7.29
C LYS A 54 7.13 -15.79 -8.82
N VAL A 55 6.15 -15.16 -9.46
CA VAL A 55 6.18 -14.95 -10.90
C VAL A 55 7.42 -14.10 -11.15
N PRO A 56 8.44 -14.61 -11.86
CA PRO A 56 9.59 -13.81 -12.19
C PRO A 56 9.05 -12.60 -12.95
N MET A 57 9.27 -11.40 -12.41
CA MET A 57 8.99 -10.16 -13.11
C MET A 57 9.90 -10.14 -14.34
N ARG A 58 9.41 -10.75 -15.42
CA ARG A 58 10.00 -10.66 -16.74
C ARG A 58 9.93 -9.17 -17.03
N ARG A 59 11.08 -8.49 -16.95
CA ARG A 59 11.21 -7.14 -17.46
C ARG A 59 10.63 -7.18 -18.87
N LEU A 60 9.47 -6.55 -19.09
CA LEU A 60 9.06 -6.18 -20.43
C LEU A 60 10.07 -5.11 -20.86
N GLY A 61 11.22 -5.59 -21.34
CA GLY A 61 12.22 -4.81 -22.01
C GLY A 61 12.12 -5.13 -23.49
N SER A 62 11.54 -4.19 -24.24
CA SER A 62 12.07 -3.62 -25.48
C SER A 62 11.04 -2.61 -25.99
#